data_AF-A0A2S5RDZ8-F1
#
_entry.id   AF-A0A2S5RDZ8-F1
#
_cell.length_a   1.000
_cell.length_b   1.000
_cell.length_c   1.000
_cell.angle_alpha   90.00
_cell.angle_beta   90.00
_cell.angle_gamma   90.00
#
_symmetry.space_group_name_H-M   'P 1'
#
loop_
_entity.id
_entity.type
_entity.pdbx_description
1 polymer ?
#
loop_
_entity_poly.entity_id
_entity_poly.type
_entity_poly.pdbx_seq_one_letter_code
_entity_poly.pdbx_strand_id
1 'polypeptide(L)'
;MRRKGLGIKKKEGVSYQKSGRRFGIRSADYRGRTRLKPKLLRYKSASTMDMDCLEHDIKMDPDVDQSARAECFGGSAVGILKALIRFGGGYKKNLKSSKSGSRKKICIVPKA
;
A
#
# COMPACT_ATOMS: atom_id res chain seq x y z
N MET A 1 2.25 -17.21 -20.73
CA MET A 1 2.60 -18.65 -20.63
C MET A 1 1.41 -19.56 -20.31
N ARG A 2 0.68 -19.35 -19.19
CA ARG A 2 -0.43 -20.24 -18.77
C ARG A 2 -1.51 -20.51 -19.83
N ARG A 3 -1.94 -19.47 -20.56
CA ARG A 3 -2.94 -19.60 -21.65
C ARG A 3 -2.48 -20.56 -22.75
N LYS A 4 -1.21 -20.49 -23.15
CA LYS A 4 -0.60 -21.37 -24.17
C LYS A 4 -0.54 -22.82 -23.67
N GLY A 5 -0.09 -23.03 -22.43
CA GLY A 5 -0.05 -24.36 -21.80
C GLY A 5 -1.43 -25.01 -21.67
N LEU A 6 -2.47 -24.24 -21.32
CA LEU A 6 -3.85 -24.74 -21.26
C LEU A 6 -4.43 -25.04 -22.64
N GLY A 7 -4.09 -24.26 -23.66
CA GLY A 7 -4.51 -24.51 -25.04
C GLY A 7 -3.98 -25.84 -25.58
N ILE A 8 -2.69 -26.10 -25.40
CA ILE A 8 -2.07 -27.37 -25.81
C ILE A 8 -2.62 -28.55 -25.02
N LYS A 9 -2.83 -28.36 -23.72
CA LYS A 9 -3.48 -29.38 -22.89
C LYS A 9 -4.85 -29.79 -23.46
N LYS A 10 -5.67 -28.81 -23.85
CA LYS A 10 -6.99 -29.04 -24.44
C LYS A 10 -6.88 -29.69 -25.82
N LYS A 11 -5.91 -29.29 -26.64
CA LYS A 11 -5.71 -29.80 -28.00
C LYS A 11 -5.18 -31.25 -28.02
N GLU A 12 -4.24 -31.58 -27.14
CA GLU A 12 -3.54 -32.87 -27.15
C GLU A 12 -4.02 -33.84 -26.07
N GLY A 13 -4.98 -33.45 -25.22
CA GLY A 13 -5.49 -34.31 -24.13
C GLY A 13 -4.47 -34.67 -23.05
N VAL A 14 -3.37 -33.93 -22.94
CA VAL A 14 -2.26 -34.25 -22.03
C VAL A 14 -2.51 -33.81 -20.58
N SER A 15 -1.76 -34.36 -19.63
CA SER A 15 -1.81 -33.93 -18.22
C SER A 15 -1.16 -32.55 -18.01
N TYR A 16 -1.51 -31.86 -16.92
CA TYR A 16 -0.90 -30.57 -16.54
C TYR A 16 0.61 -30.67 -16.32
N GLN A 17 1.09 -31.82 -15.84
CA GLN A 17 2.51 -32.05 -15.62
C GLN A 17 3.25 -32.16 -16.96
N LYS A 18 2.69 -32.90 -17.92
CA LYS A 18 3.28 -33.06 -19.26
C LYS A 18 3.25 -31.75 -20.03
N SER A 19 2.15 -30.99 -19.97
CA SER A 19 2.09 -29.65 -20.56
C SER A 19 3.05 -28.68 -19.85
N GLY A 20 3.17 -28.75 -18.53
CA GLY A 20 4.04 -27.88 -17.74
C GLY A 20 5.53 -28.09 -18.04
N ARG A 21 5.97 -29.35 -18.17
CA ARG A 21 7.35 -29.70 -18.55
C ARG A 21 7.78 -29.04 -19.86
N ARG A 22 6.90 -28.99 -20.87
CA ARG A 22 7.19 -28.35 -22.16
C ARG A 22 7.40 -26.83 -22.05
N PHE A 23 6.79 -26.19 -21.05
CA PHE A 23 6.86 -24.75 -20.84
C PHE A 23 7.72 -24.35 -19.63
N GLY A 24 8.41 -25.30 -19.00
CA GLY A 24 9.20 -25.05 -17.80
C GLY A 24 8.39 -24.59 -16.57
N ILE A 25 7.09 -24.86 -16.52
CA ILE A 25 6.21 -24.45 -15.42
C ILE A 25 5.75 -25.65 -14.61
N ARG A 26 5.61 -25.45 -13.30
CA ARG A 26 5.11 -26.50 -12.39
C ARG A 26 3.61 -26.67 -12.61
N SER A 27 3.09 -27.87 -12.35
CA SER A 27 1.64 -28.12 -12.40
C SER A 27 0.86 -27.20 -11.44
N ALA A 28 1.47 -26.80 -10.32
CA ALA A 28 0.94 -25.82 -9.38
C ALA A 28 0.72 -24.43 -10.03
N ASP A 29 1.48 -24.07 -11.05
CA ASP A 29 1.33 -22.80 -11.77
C ASP A 29 0.10 -22.79 -12.68
N TYR A 30 -0.73 -23.85 -12.68
CA TYR A 30 -2.07 -23.83 -13.24
C TYR A 30 -3.16 -23.56 -12.16
N ARG A 31 -2.80 -23.36 -10.88
CA ARG A 31 -3.71 -22.92 -9.80
C ARG A 31 -4.22 -21.51 -10.14
N GLY A 32 -5.50 -21.40 -10.49
CA GLY A 32 -6.11 -20.21 -11.12
C GLY A 32 -6.55 -20.37 -12.58
N ARG A 33 -6.55 -21.60 -13.15
CA ARG A 33 -7.02 -21.87 -14.52
C ARG A 33 -8.45 -21.37 -14.84
N THR A 34 -9.29 -21.25 -13.81
CA THR A 34 -10.68 -20.77 -13.93
C THR A 34 -10.76 -19.27 -14.25
N ARG A 35 -9.73 -18.49 -13.90
CA ARG A 35 -9.59 -17.08 -14.29
C ARG A 35 -8.31 -16.88 -15.09
N LEU A 36 -8.44 -16.85 -16.41
CA LEU A 36 -7.32 -16.60 -17.31
C LEU A 36 -6.90 -15.13 -17.37
N LYS A 37 -7.83 -14.21 -17.08
CA LYS A 37 -7.54 -12.79 -17.01
C LYS A 37 -6.73 -12.50 -15.75
N PRO A 38 -5.59 -11.79 -15.85
CA PRO A 38 -4.84 -11.36 -14.68
C PRO A 38 -5.71 -10.42 -13.83
N LYS A 39 -5.50 -10.44 -12.50
CA LYS A 39 -6.02 -9.39 -11.63
C LYS A 39 -5.16 -8.14 -11.86
N LEU A 40 -5.74 -7.13 -12.48
CA LEU A 40 -5.06 -5.85 -12.74
C LEU A 40 -5.06 -4.95 -11.50
N LEU A 41 -6.08 -5.09 -10.66
CA LEU A 41 -6.29 -4.24 -9.49
C LEU A 41 -6.16 -5.04 -8.19
N ARG A 42 -5.57 -4.40 -7.19
CA ARG A 42 -5.55 -4.86 -5.80
C ARG A 42 -6.60 -4.09 -5.02
N TYR A 43 -7.60 -4.79 -4.47
CA TYR A 43 -8.67 -4.17 -3.67
C TYR A 43 -8.26 -3.87 -2.20
N LYS A 44 -7.01 -4.14 -1.82
CA LYS A 44 -6.50 -3.83 -0.48
C LYS A 44 -5.81 -2.47 -0.51
N SER A 45 -6.15 -1.60 0.45
CA SER A 45 -5.50 -0.31 0.62
C SER A 45 -3.98 -0.46 0.73
N ALA A 46 -3.26 0.52 0.17
CA ALA A 46 -1.80 0.53 0.19
C ALA A 46 -1.25 0.84 1.60
N SER A 47 -2.05 1.52 2.44
CA SER A 47 -1.73 1.94 3.79
C SER A 47 -2.73 1.37 4.80
N THR A 48 -2.25 1.06 6.00
CA THR A 48 -3.09 0.77 7.18
C THR A 48 -3.60 2.05 7.85
N MET A 49 -3.01 3.19 7.54
CA MET A 49 -3.34 4.50 8.12
C MET A 49 -4.43 5.19 7.31
N ASP A 50 -5.31 5.91 8.02
CA ASP A 50 -6.27 6.83 7.41
C ASP A 50 -5.52 8.05 6.85
N MET A 51 -5.54 8.17 5.52
CA MET A 51 -4.81 9.21 4.81
C MET A 51 -5.52 10.57 4.90
N ASP A 52 -6.84 10.59 5.02
CA ASP A 52 -7.62 11.84 5.09
C ASP A 52 -7.39 12.51 6.46
N CYS A 53 -7.37 11.71 7.53
CA CYS A 53 -7.01 12.18 8.86
C CYS A 53 -5.56 12.72 8.92
N LEU A 54 -4.62 12.03 8.26
CA LEU A 54 -3.22 12.49 8.20
C LEU A 54 -3.08 13.80 7.42
N GLU A 55 -3.85 13.99 6.35
CA GLU A 55 -3.86 15.25 5.60
C GLU A 55 -4.32 16.43 6.47
N HIS A 56 -5.40 16.21 7.23
CA HIS A 56 -5.93 17.22 8.14
C HIS A 56 -4.91 17.58 9.23
N ASP A 57 -4.24 16.59 9.83
CA ASP A 57 -3.17 16.79 10.82
C ASP A 57 -2.03 17.64 10.27
N ILE A 58 -1.56 17.36 9.05
CA ILE A 58 -0.49 18.13 8.41
C ILE A 58 -0.89 19.59 8.17
N LYS A 59 -2.16 19.84 7.82
CA LYS A 59 -2.69 21.20 7.60
C LYS A 59 -2.80 21.99 8.90
N MET A 60 -3.22 21.34 9.99
CA MET A 60 -3.40 22.00 11.28
C MET A 60 -2.07 22.24 11.99
N ASP A 61 -1.20 21.23 12.00
CA ASP A 61 0.05 21.24 12.75
C ASP A 61 1.23 20.76 11.87
N PRO A 62 1.72 21.62 10.95
CA PRO A 62 2.73 21.23 9.96
C PRO A 62 4.10 20.90 10.60
N ASP A 63 4.42 21.54 11.72
CA ASP A 63 5.74 21.46 12.37
C ASP A 63 5.87 20.29 13.36
N VAL A 64 4.85 19.44 13.50
CA VAL A 64 4.88 18.29 14.40
C VAL A 64 5.84 17.23 13.87
N ASP A 65 6.68 16.71 14.77
CA ASP A 65 7.63 15.63 14.45
C ASP A 65 6.91 14.32 14.08
N GLN A 66 7.57 13.52 13.25
CA GLN A 66 7.05 12.24 12.78
C GLN A 66 6.83 11.24 13.93
N SER A 67 7.63 11.30 14.99
CA SER A 67 7.50 10.43 16.16
C SER A 67 6.23 10.76 16.94
N ALA A 68 5.96 12.06 17.16
CA ALA A 68 4.74 12.52 17.81
C ALA A 68 3.49 12.17 16.98
N ARG A 69 3.53 12.35 15.65
CA ARG A 69 2.45 11.87 14.77
C ARG A 69 2.26 10.36 14.86
N ALA A 70 3.34 9.59 14.95
CA ALA A 70 3.24 8.14 15.05
C ALA A 70 2.52 7.70 16.33
N GLU A 71 2.76 8.38 17.46
CA GLU A 71 2.02 8.15 18.71
C GLU A 71 0.52 8.45 18.56
N CYS A 72 0.15 9.55 17.88
CA CYS A 72 -1.25 9.90 17.65
C CYS A 72 -1.98 8.90 16.73
N PHE A 73 -1.32 8.47 15.66
CA PHE A 73 -1.92 7.61 14.63
C PHE A 73 -1.72 6.10 14.91
N GLY A 74 -1.14 5.72 16.04
CA GLY A 74 -0.87 4.32 16.40
C GLY A 74 0.07 3.61 15.42
N GLY A 75 1.01 4.33 14.83
CA GLY A 75 1.94 3.84 13.80
C GLY A 75 3.40 3.88 14.24
N SER A 76 4.30 3.61 13.29
CA SER A 76 5.72 3.88 13.46
C SER A 76 6.10 5.19 12.76
N ALA A 77 7.14 5.88 13.25
CA ALA A 77 7.66 7.09 12.61
C ALA A 77 8.02 6.84 11.13
N VAL A 78 8.57 5.66 10.82
CA VAL A 78 8.86 5.23 9.43
C VAL A 78 7.57 5.05 8.61
N GLY A 79 6.50 4.56 9.24
CA GLY A 79 5.17 4.44 8.61
C GLY A 79 4.61 5.80 8.21
N ILE A 80 4.69 6.78 9.13
CA ILE A 80 4.30 8.18 8.89
C ILE A 80 5.15 8.79 7.78
N LEU A 81 6.48 8.65 7.84
CA LEU A 81 7.38 9.14 6.78
C LEU A 81 6.97 8.62 5.40
N LYS A 82 6.73 7.31 5.28
CA LYS A 82 6.28 6.70 4.02
C LYS A 82 4.91 7.23 3.59
N ALA A 83 4.01 7.51 4.51
CA ALA A 83 2.71 8.12 4.22
C ALA A 83 2.87 9.56 3.70
N LEU A 84 3.75 10.36 4.30
CA LEU A 84 4.08 11.71 3.85
C LEU A 84 4.66 11.73 2.43
N ILE A 85 5.58 10.80 2.13
CA ILE A 85 6.15 10.65 0.78
C ILE A 85 5.04 10.34 -0.24
N ARG A 86 4.08 9.46 0.10
CA ARG A 86 2.92 9.17 -0.77
C ARG A 86 2.01 10.37 -0.97
N PHE A 87 1.91 11.25 0.02
CA PHE A 87 1.18 12.51 -0.07
C PHE A 87 1.83 13.54 -1.02
N GLY A 88 3.05 13.28 -1.49
CA GLY A 88 3.83 14.23 -2.27
C GLY A 88 4.58 15.25 -1.40
N GLY A 89 4.58 15.05 -0.07
CA GLY A 89 5.20 15.94 0.90
C GLY A 89 6.66 15.56 1.17
N GLY A 90 7.58 16.04 0.34
CA GLY A 90 8.93 16.32 0.81
C GLY A 90 8.91 17.68 1.52
N TYR A 91 9.02 17.71 2.85
CA TYR A 91 9.03 18.97 3.60
C TYR A 91 10.22 19.84 3.16
N LYS A 92 9.95 20.87 2.36
CA LYS A 92 10.90 21.95 2.09
C LYS A 92 10.74 22.97 3.22
N LYS A 93 11.80 23.18 4.01
CA LYS A 93 11.82 24.21 5.07
C LYS A 93 11.38 25.54 4.47
N ASN A 94 10.33 26.14 5.03
CA ASN A 94 9.94 27.51 4.68
C ASN A 94 11.03 28.47 5.16
N LEU A 95 11.46 29.40 4.30
CA LEU A 95 12.49 30.40 4.62
C LEU A 95 12.06 31.41 5.69
N LYS A 96 10.77 31.47 6.03
CA LYS A 96 10.20 32.42 6.99
C LYS A 96 9.83 31.67 8.28
N SER A 97 10.43 32.07 9.40
CA SER A 97 10.08 31.52 10.72
C SER A 97 8.65 31.88 11.08
N SER A 98 7.85 30.90 11.49
CA SER A 98 6.54 31.15 12.11
C SER A 98 6.74 31.87 13.46
N LYS A 99 5.93 32.89 13.75
CA LYS A 99 5.92 33.54 15.07
C LYS A 99 5.61 32.48 16.13
N SER A 100 6.43 32.41 17.18
CA SER A 100 6.28 31.45 18.28
C SER A 100 4.94 31.65 19.00
N GLY A 101 3.93 30.88 18.63
CA GLY A 101 2.71 30.69 19.41
C GLY A 101 2.86 29.44 20.28
N SER A 102 2.30 29.47 21.50
CA SER A 102 2.26 28.29 22.37
C SER A 102 1.48 27.16 21.66
N ARG A 103 2.02 25.93 21.69
CA ARG A 103 1.39 24.76 21.07
C ARG A 103 0.09 24.47 21.80
N LYS A 104 -1.05 24.66 21.14
CA LYS A 104 -2.33 24.22 21.68
C LYS A 104 -2.36 22.69 21.62
N LYS A 105 -2.21 22.04 22.78
CA LYS A 105 -2.50 20.61 22.92
C LYS A 105 -4.01 20.44 22.81
N ILE A 106 -4.52 20.05 21.64
CA ILE A 106 -5.90 19.59 21.51
C ILE A 106 -5.87 18.07 21.66
N CYS A 107 -6.05 17.62 22.89
CA CYS A 107 -6.29 16.22 23.20
C CYS A 107 -7.80 15.99 23.26
N ILE A 108 -8.41 15.33 22.28
CA ILE A 108 -9.65 14.59 22.50
C ILE A 108 -9.61 13.30 21.68
N VAL A 109 -9.44 12.18 22.36
CA VAL A 109 -10.01 10.89 21.94
C VAL A 109 -10.70 10.34 23.19
N PRO A 110 -12.04 10.24 23.18
CA PRO A 110 -12.59 8.91 23.04
C PRO A 110 -13.94 8.85 22.32
N LYS A 111 -14.19 7.76 21.60
CA LYS A 111 -15.43 7.02 21.83
C LYS A 111 -15.29 5.54 21.47
N ALA A 112 -16.02 4.75 22.27
CA ALA A 112 -16.03 3.28 22.38
C ALA A 112 -16.33 2.54 21.07
#